data_AF-A0A520J261-F1
#
_entry.id   AF-A0A520J261-F1
#
_cell.length_a   1.000
_cell.length_b   1.000
_cell.length_c   1.000
_cell.angle_alpha   90.00
_cell.angle_beta   90.00
_cell.angle_gamma   90.00
#
_symmetry.space_group_name_H-M   'P 1'
#
loop_
_entity.id
_entity.type
_entity.pdbx_description
1 polymer ?
#
loop_
_entity_poly.entity_id
_entity_poly.type
_entity_poly.pdbx_seq_one_letter_code
_entity_poly.pdbx_strand_id
1 'polypeptide(L)' 'MYPPKMIQLVKVGEEINKLDYFFENIADQYVKEVEHQTSTVSKLIEPLIIIFLGLVVGFILISMYLPMFEMSNSF' A
#
# COMPACT_ATOMS: atom_id res chain seq x y z
N MET A 1 -30.49 -2.13 15.61
CA MET A 1 -30.01 -3.08 16.63
C MET A 1 -28.52 -2.82 16.78
N TYR A 2 -28.10 -2.17 17.87
CA TYR A 2 -26.71 -1.74 18.04
C TYR A 2 -25.79 -2.94 18.36
N PRO A 3 -24.56 -3.00 17.83
CA PRO A 3 -23.69 -4.17 17.98
C PRO A 3 -23.39 -4.46 19.46
N PRO A 4 -23.34 -5.74 19.89
CA PRO A 4 -23.10 -6.12 21.28
C PRO A 4 -21.76 -5.60 21.84
N LYS A 5 -20.77 -5.32 20.98
CA LYS A 5 -19.53 -4.62 21.34
C LYS A 5 -19.76 -3.23 21.93
N MET A 6 -20.75 -2.49 21.45
CA MET A 6 -21.04 -1.13 21.92
C MET A 6 -21.57 -1.14 23.35
N ILE A 7 -22.43 -2.10 23.69
CA ILE A 7 -23.00 -2.25 25.05
C ILE A 7 -21.90 -2.65 26.05
N GLN A 8 -20.96 -3.50 25.63
CA GLN A 8 -19.83 -3.90 26.47
C GLN A 8 -18.84 -2.75 26.70
N LEU A 9 -18.60 -1.90 25.69
CA LEU A 9 -17.74 -0.72 25.82
C LEU A 9 -18.32 0.35 26.76
N VAL A 10 -19.63 0.58 26.74
CA VAL A 10 -20.29 1.52 27.66
C VAL A 10 -20.22 1.01 29.11
N LYS A 11 -20.44 -0.30 29.33
CA LYS A 11 -20.43 -0.92 30.66
C LYS A 11 -19.03 -0.95 31.30
N VAL A 12 -17.99 -1.24 30.50
CA VAL A 12 -16.58 -1.18 30.94
C VAL A 12 -16.11 0.27 31.09
N GLY A 13 -16.69 1.20 30.32
CA GLY A 13 -16.35 2.61 30.38
C GLY A 13 -16.83 3.35 31.62
N GLU A 14 -18.02 3.01 32.12
CA GLU A 14 -18.57 3.56 33.37
C GLU A 14 -17.80 3.09 34.62
N GLU A 15 -17.24 1.88 34.57
CA GLU A 15 -16.67 1.21 35.76
C GLU A 15 -15.27 1.72 36.16
N ILE A 16 -14.59 2.49 35.29
CA ILE A 16 -13.17 2.81 35.47
C ILE A 16 -12.88 4.32 35.48
N ASN A 17 -13.85 5.18 35.13
CA ASN A 17 -13.61 6.62 34.95
C ASN A 17 -12.38 6.90 34.03
N LYS A 18 -12.17 6.02 33.03
CA LYS A 18 -11.01 6.00 32.11
C LYS A 18 -11.38 5.72 30.66
N LEU A 19 -12.61 6.05 30.26
CA LEU A 19 -13.05 5.96 28.85
C LEU A 19 -12.08 6.68 27.91
N ASP A 20 -11.57 7.84 28.32
CA ASP A 20 -10.60 8.62 27.53
C ASP A 20 -9.35 7.81 27.18
N TYR A 21 -8.81 7.03 28.13
CA TYR A 21 -7.63 6.17 27.90
C TYR A 21 -7.91 5.06 26.88
N PHE A 22 -9.12 4.50 26.87
CA PHE A 22 -9.49 3.48 25.89
C PHE A 22 -9.75 4.07 24.50
N PHE A 23 -10.38 5.25 24.42
CA PHE A 23 -10.60 5.94 23.14
C PHE A 23 -9.28 6.38 22.49
N GLU A 24 -8.34 6.90 23.28
CA GLU A 24 -7.00 7.29 22.82
C GLU A 24 -6.23 6.08 22.25
N ASN A 25 -6.26 4.95 22.96
CA ASN A 25 -5.57 3.74 22.52
C ASN A 25 -6.18 3.12 21.24
N ILE A 26 -7.50 3.25 21.03
CA ILE A 26 -8.15 2.82 19.79
C ILE A 26 -7.80 3.76 18.64
N ALA A 27 -7.76 5.06 18.88
CA ALA A 27 -7.34 6.05 17.87
C ALA A 27 -5.89 5.81 17.42
N ASP A 28 -4.97 5.58 18.37
CA ASP A 28 -3.58 5.27 18.08
C ASP A 28 -3.39 3.98 17.27
N GLN A 29 -4.18 2.95 17.56
CA GLN A 29 -4.17 1.71 16.77
C GLN A 29 -4.68 1.95 15.35
N TYR A 30 -5.73 2.76 15.18
CA TYR A 30 -6.28 3.05 13.86
C TYR A 30 -5.31 3.86 13.00
N VAL A 31 -4.62 4.86 13.59
CA VAL A 31 -3.58 5.63 12.90
C VAL A 31 -2.43 4.74 12.46
N LYS A 32 -1.94 3.86 13.35
CA LYS A 32 -0.87 2.90 13.02
C LYS A 32 -1.27 1.93 11.93
N GLU A 33 -2.51 1.46 11.94
CA GLU A 33 -3.01 0.55 10.91
C GLU A 33 -3.11 1.25 9.56
N VAL A 34 -3.61 2.49 9.51
CA VAL A 34 -3.65 3.30 8.29
C VAL A 34 -2.24 3.60 7.77
N GLU A 35 -1.31 3.98 8.64
CA GLU A 35 0.10 4.19 8.25
C GLU A 35 0.75 2.92 7.71
N HIS A 36 0.51 1.77 8.37
CA HIS A 36 1.05 0.49 7.94
C HIS A 36 0.50 0.08 6.57
N GLN A 37 -0.81 0.22 6.35
CA GLN A 37 -1.45 -0.05 5.06
C GLN A 37 -0.89 0.86 3.97
N THR A 38 -0.79 2.17 4.25
CA THR A 38 -0.25 3.16 3.31
C THR A 38 1.22 2.87 2.97
N SER A 39 2.05 2.55 3.98
CA SER A 39 3.45 2.17 3.77
C SER A 39 3.59 0.92 2.91
N THR A 40 2.73 -0.07 3.13
CA THR A 40 2.72 -1.32 2.35
C THR A 40 2.35 -1.05 0.89
N VAL A 41 1.35 -0.20 0.63
CA VAL A 41 0.98 0.22 -0.72
C VAL A 41 2.15 0.94 -1.41
N SER A 42 2.79 1.89 -0.74
CA SER A 42 3.94 2.62 -1.30
C SER A 42 5.11 1.69 -1.63
N LYS A 43 5.42 0.72 -0.76
CA LYS A 43 6.47 -0.29 -0.98
C LYS A 43 6.24 -1.19 -2.20
N LEU A 44 4.98 -1.38 -2.61
CA LEU A 44 4.64 -2.16 -3.81
C LEU A 44 4.61 -1.31 -5.08
N ILE A 45 4.28 -0.02 -4.98
CA ILE A 45 4.30 0.91 -6.12
C ILE A 45 5.72 1.09 -6.66
N GLU A 46 6.73 1.19 -5.78
CA GLU A 46 8.12 1.37 -6.16
C GLU A 46 8.65 0.30 -7.14
N PRO A 47 8.57 -1.01 -6.85
CA PRO A 47 9.01 -2.04 -7.79
C PRO A 47 8.19 -2.08 -9.09
N LEU A 48 6.89 -1.74 -9.03
CA LEU A 48 6.05 -1.68 -10.24
C LEU A 48 6.53 -0.60 -11.22
N ILE A 49 6.91 0.57 -10.71
CA ILE A 49 7.46 1.66 -11.54
C ILE A 49 8.76 1.22 -12.21
N ILE A 50 9.64 0.52 -11.49
CA ILE A 50 10.91 0.02 -12.02
C ILE A 50 10.67 -1.00 -13.15
N ILE A 51 9.77 -1.96 -12.94
CA ILE A 51 9.41 -2.96 -13.96
C ILE A 51 8.83 -2.27 -15.20
N PHE A 52 7.92 -1.31 -15.01
CA PHE A 52 7.32 -0.56 -16.10
C PHE A 52 8.36 0.22 -16.91
N LEU A 53 9.28 0.93 -16.23
CA LEU A 53 10.36 1.66 -16.87
C LEU A 53 11.28 0.70 -17.65
N GLY A 54 11.62 -0.44 -17.06
CA GLY A 54 12.42 -1.48 -17.71
C GLY A 54 11.78 -2.02 -18.99
N LEU A 55 10.47 -2.25 -18.97
CA LEU A 55 9.72 -2.68 -20.16
C LEU A 55 9.73 -1.63 -21.26
N VAL A 56 9.50 -0.36 -20.91
CA VAL A 56 9.52 0.75 -21.90
C VAL A 56 10.91 0.88 -22.52
N VAL A 57 11.97 0.89 -21.72
CA VAL A 57 13.35 0.98 -22.22
C VAL A 57 13.71 -0.24 -23.05
N GLY A 58 13.36 -1.45 -22.59
CA GLY A 58 13.59 -2.69 -23.34
C GLY A 58 12.88 -2.69 -24.71
N PHE A 59 11.64 -2.21 -24.76
CA PHE A 59 10.89 -2.09 -26.00
C PHE A 59 11.54 -1.12 -26.98
N ILE A 60 12.03 0.02 -26.49
CA ILE A 60 12.76 1.01 -27.31
C ILE A 60 14.04 0.39 -27.88
N LEU A 61 14.82 -0.32 -27.05
CA LEU A 61 16.03 -0.99 -27.50
C LEU A 61 15.73 -2.02 -28.59
N ILE A 62 14.75 -2.91 -28.38
CA ILE A 62 14.37 -3.90 -29.39
C ILE A 62 13.97 -3.20 -30.71
N SER A 63 13.14 -2.15 -30.63
CA SER A 63 12.68 -1.40 -31.79
C SER A 63 13.82 -0.73 -32.58
N MET A 64 14.90 -0.36 -31.89
CA MET A 64 16.06 0.28 -32.51
C MET A 64 17.09 -0.73 -33.04
N TYR A 65 17.33 -1.83 -32.32
CA TYR A 65 18.36 -2.81 -32.67
C TYR A 65 17.89 -3.87 -33.68
N LEU A 66 16.61 -4.26 -33.67
CA LEU A 66 16.05 -5.20 -34.65
C LEU A 66 16.26 -4.74 -36.11
N PRO A 67 15.92 -3.51 -36.51
CA PRO A 67 16.15 -3.06 -37.88
C PRO A 67 17.64 -2.96 -38.21
N MET A 68 18.50 -2.61 -37.25
CA MET A 68 19.95 -2.62 -37.45
C MET A 68 20.47 -4.04 -37.76
N PHE A 69 19.93 -5.06 -37.09
CA PHE A 69 20.28 -6.46 -37.34
C PHE A 69 19.80 -6.93 -38.72
N GLU A 70 18.57 -6.59 -39.10
CA GLU A 70 18.03 -6.90 -40.43
C GLU A 70 18.83 -6.20 -41.54
N MET A 71 19.23 -4.94 -41.34
CA MET A 71 20.11 -4.23 -42.28
C MET A 71 21.49 -4.89 -42.39
N SER A 72 22.07 -5.37 -41.29
CA SER A 72 23.37 -6.07 -41.31
C SER A 72 23.32 -7.43 -41.99
N ASN A 73 22.19 -8.15 -41.89
CA ASN A 73 22.02 -9.48 -42.49
C ASN A 73 21.60 -9.42 -43.97
N SER A 74 21.26 -8.23 -44.47
CA SER A 74 20.93 -7.97 -45.88
C SER A 74 22.15 -7.58 -46.73
N PHE A 75 23.35 -7.52 -46.16
CA PHE A 75 24.64 -7.41 -46.86
C PHE A 75 25.35 -8.77 -46.88
#